data_AF-T0YC66-F1
#
_entry.id   AF-T0YC66-F1
#
_cell.length_a   1.000
_cell.length_b   1.000
_cell.length_c   1.000
_cell.angle_alpha   90.00
_cell.angle_beta   90.00
_cell.angle_gamma   90.00
#
_symmetry.space_group_name_H-M   'P 1'
#
loop_
_entity.id
_entity.type
_entity.pdbx_description
1 polymer ?
#
loop_
_entity_poly.entity_id
_entity_poly.type
_entity_poly.pdbx_seq_one_letter_code
_entity_poly.pdbx_strand_id
1 'polypeptide(L)'
;MLVTGAARASSEQALMLARAHPGVLYASAGVHPHHALDYDADTEAALRVLLREPEVRAVGETGLDYYRNYAPRAAQLRAFEQQLALAAELGMPVFLHQREAHDDFIALLRTVRDRVPAAVVHCF
;
A
#
# COMPACT_ATOMS: atom_id res chain seq x y z
N MET A 1 11.15 -11.15 -7.66
CA MET A 1 10.26 -10.14 -8.27
C MET A 1 9.11 -9.86 -7.32
N LEU A 2 8.60 -8.62 -7.29
CA LEU A 2 7.46 -8.24 -6.46
C LEU A 2 6.19 -8.18 -7.34
N VAL A 3 5.14 -8.87 -6.92
CA VAL A 3 3.81 -8.86 -7.53
C VAL A 3 2.95 -7.87 -6.75
N THR A 4 2.48 -6.83 -7.44
CA THR A 4 1.80 -5.71 -6.78
C THR A 4 0.34 -6.04 -6.48
N GLY A 5 -0.06 -5.94 -5.22
CA GLY A 5 -1.46 -5.82 -4.81
C GLY A 5 -1.88 -4.34 -4.81
N ALA A 6 -3.06 -4.02 -5.36
CA ALA A 6 -3.57 -2.65 -5.51
C ALA A 6 -4.97 -2.44 -4.92
N ALA A 7 -5.59 -3.51 -4.45
CA ALA A 7 -6.85 -3.56 -3.73
C ALA A 7 -6.87 -4.86 -2.89
N ARG A 8 -7.87 -5.05 -2.04
CA ARG A 8 -8.03 -6.30 -1.27
C ARG A 8 -7.92 -7.56 -2.15
N ALA A 9 -8.78 -7.66 -3.16
CA ALA A 9 -8.85 -8.84 -4.03
C ALA A 9 -7.54 -9.07 -4.82
N SER A 10 -6.92 -8.02 -5.35
CA SER A 10 -5.66 -8.16 -6.08
C SER A 10 -4.47 -8.45 -5.17
N SER A 11 -4.51 -8.02 -3.90
CA SER A 11 -3.52 -8.38 -2.89
C SER A 11 -3.61 -9.87 -2.52
N GLU A 12 -4.83 -10.42 -2.40
CA GLU A 12 -5.06 -11.86 -2.20
C GLU A 12 -4.53 -12.66 -3.40
N GLN A 13 -4.78 -12.19 -4.63
CA GLN A 13 -4.27 -12.81 -5.86
C GLN A 13 -2.74 -12.74 -5.97
N ALA A 14 -2.13 -11.60 -5.61
CA ALA A 14 -0.68 -11.43 -5.59
C ALA A 14 -0.02 -12.42 -4.62
N LEU A 15 -0.61 -12.62 -3.43
CA LEU A 15 -0.15 -13.63 -2.47
C LEU A 15 -0.27 -15.05 -3.04
N MET A 16 -1.39 -15.40 -3.68
CA MET A 16 -1.55 -16.72 -4.30
C MET A 16 -0.47 -16.99 -5.35
N LEU A 17 -0.16 -15.98 -6.18
CA LEU A 17 0.90 -16.09 -7.18
C LEU A 17 2.28 -16.21 -6.54
N ALA A 18 2.56 -15.45 -5.48
CA ALA A 18 3.82 -15.55 -4.75
C ALA A 18 4.02 -16.94 -4.13
N ARG A 19 2.98 -17.52 -3.52
CA ARG A 19 3.00 -18.88 -2.97
C ARG A 19 3.21 -19.96 -4.02
N ALA A 20 2.71 -19.76 -5.24
CA ALA A 20 2.93 -20.69 -6.34
C ALA A 20 4.39 -20.69 -6.86
N HIS A 21 5.17 -19.66 -6.53
CA HIS A 21 6.54 -19.47 -7.02
C HIS A 21 7.52 -19.08 -5.89
N PRO A 22 7.72 -19.96 -4.89
CA PRO A 22 8.48 -19.63 -3.68
C PRO A 22 9.95 -19.29 -3.99
N GLY A 23 10.48 -18.27 -3.33
CA GLY A 23 11.85 -17.78 -3.52
C GLY A 23 12.08 -16.98 -4.82
N VAL A 24 11.08 -16.91 -5.70
CA VAL A 24 11.15 -16.17 -6.97
C VAL A 24 10.21 -14.97 -6.95
N LEU A 25 8.96 -15.19 -6.53
CA LEU A 25 7.93 -14.16 -6.42
C LEU A 25 7.64 -13.84 -4.95
N TYR A 26 7.40 -12.55 -4.70
CA TYR A 26 6.92 -11.98 -3.44
C TYR A 26 5.75 -11.07 -3.77
N ALA A 27 4.96 -10.68 -2.77
CA ALA A 27 3.81 -9.81 -2.96
C ALA A 27 3.92 -8.51 -2.14
N SER A 28 3.19 -7.48 -2.57
CA SER A 28 2.79 -6.37 -1.71
C SER A 28 1.28 -6.44 -1.47
N ALA A 29 0.80 -5.88 -0.36
CA ALA A 29 -0.63 -5.80 -0.09
C ALA A 29 -1.02 -4.38 0.33
N GLY A 30 -2.04 -3.82 -0.33
CA GLY A 30 -2.51 -2.46 -0.10
C GLY A 30 -3.69 -2.08 -0.97
N VAL A 31 -4.08 -0.81 -0.87
CA VAL A 31 -5.13 -0.16 -1.65
C VAL A 31 -4.55 1.07 -2.33
N HIS A 32 -4.55 1.02 -3.65
CA HIS A 32 -4.11 2.08 -4.55
C HIS A 32 -5.04 3.30 -4.43
N PRO A 33 -4.56 4.55 -4.63
CA PRO A 33 -5.38 5.76 -4.54
C PRO A 33 -6.66 5.74 -5.39
N HIS A 34 -6.68 5.02 -6.51
CA HIS A 34 -7.89 4.88 -7.33
C HIS A 34 -9.00 4.06 -6.66
N HIS A 35 -8.64 3.19 -5.72
CA HIS A 35 -9.54 2.35 -4.93
C HIS A 35 -9.75 2.88 -3.51
N ALA A 36 -9.37 4.12 -3.22
CA ALA A 36 -9.36 4.64 -1.85
C ALA A 36 -10.76 4.70 -1.18
N LEU A 37 -11.85 4.68 -1.94
CA LEU A 37 -13.20 4.57 -1.39
C LEU A 37 -13.51 3.18 -0.82
N ASP A 38 -12.80 2.15 -1.29
CA ASP A 38 -12.96 0.78 -0.84
C ASP A 38 -12.13 0.49 0.43
N TYR A 39 -11.34 1.46 0.92
CA TYR A 39 -10.59 1.33 2.17
C TYR A 39 -11.50 1.56 3.38
N ASP A 40 -12.03 0.46 3.92
CA ASP A 40 -12.84 0.40 5.13
C ASP A 40 -12.21 -0.52 6.19
N ALA A 41 -12.90 -0.68 7.33
CA ALA A 41 -12.41 -1.49 8.45
C ALA A 41 -12.23 -2.97 8.08
N ASP A 42 -13.11 -3.52 7.23
CA ASP A 42 -13.02 -4.91 6.77
C ASP A 42 -11.84 -5.11 5.82
N THR A 43 -11.57 -4.12 4.96
CA THR A 43 -10.41 -4.10 4.09
C THR A 43 -9.12 -3.98 4.87
N GLU A 44 -9.04 -3.09 5.87
CA GLU A 44 -7.87 -3.01 6.75
C GLU A 44 -7.63 -4.33 7.50
N ALA A 45 -8.69 -4.94 8.04
CA ALA A 45 -8.59 -6.22 8.73
C ALA A 45 -8.07 -7.33 7.79
N ALA A 46 -8.54 -7.37 6.54
CA ALA A 46 -8.04 -8.30 5.53
C ALA A 46 -6.56 -8.05 5.20
N LEU A 47 -6.15 -6.80 4.99
CA LEU A 47 -4.76 -6.44 4.73
C LEU A 47 -3.85 -6.84 5.90
N ARG A 48 -4.28 -6.66 7.16
CA ARG A 48 -3.53 -7.10 8.35
C ARG A 48 -3.26 -8.60 8.36
N VAL A 49 -4.20 -9.41 7.86
CA VAL A 49 -3.98 -10.85 7.71
C VAL A 49 -2.95 -11.13 6.63
N LEU A 50 -3.10 -10.53 5.44
CA LEU A 50 -2.18 -10.73 4.32
C LEU A 50 -0.74 -10.29 4.65
N LEU A 51 -0.57 -9.15 5.33
CA LEU A 51 0.73 -8.58 5.68
C LEU A 51 1.53 -9.42 6.69
N ARG A 52 0.90 -10.42 7.33
CA ARG A 52 1.59 -11.38 8.21
C ARG A 52 2.18 -12.56 7.44
N GLU A 53 1.85 -12.71 6.17
CA GLU A 53 2.32 -13.83 5.35
C GLU A 53 3.78 -13.61 4.92
N PRO A 54 4.63 -14.64 4.96
CA PRO A 54 6.06 -14.50 4.69
C PRO A 54 6.37 -14.13 3.23
N GLU A 55 5.43 -14.33 2.31
CA GLU A 55 5.54 -13.89 0.91
C GLU A 55 5.21 -12.41 0.73
N VAL A 56 4.48 -11.79 1.65
CA VAL A 56 4.10 -10.36 1.56
C VAL A 56 5.18 -9.51 2.22
N ARG A 57 5.83 -8.65 1.43
CA ARG A 57 7.06 -7.95 1.83
C ARG A 57 6.93 -6.45 1.97
N ALA A 58 5.79 -5.87 1.63
CA ALA A 58 5.56 -4.43 1.75
C ALA A 58 4.06 -4.10 1.87
N VAL A 59 3.77 -2.99 2.54
CA VAL A 59 2.45 -2.34 2.48
C VAL A 59 2.38 -1.49 1.22
N GLY A 60 1.36 -1.71 0.41
CA GLY A 60 1.15 -1.02 -0.85
C GLY A 60 0.81 -1.99 -1.99
N GLU A 61 0.48 -1.52 -3.18
CA GLU A 61 0.59 -0.13 -3.60
C GLU A 61 -0.41 0.79 -2.91
N THR A 62 0.10 1.90 -2.36
CA THR A 62 -0.69 2.96 -1.70
C THR A 62 -0.08 4.32 -1.99
N GLY A 63 -0.82 5.41 -1.83
CA GLY A 63 -0.32 6.75 -2.07
C GLY A 63 -1.40 7.68 -2.61
N LEU A 64 -1.01 8.64 -3.44
CA LEU A 64 -1.90 9.71 -3.92
C LEU A 64 -1.78 9.90 -5.45
N ASP A 65 -2.92 10.01 -6.14
CA ASP A 65 -3.01 10.33 -7.57
C ASP A 65 -4.07 11.42 -7.79
N TYR A 66 -3.61 12.67 -7.88
CA TYR A 66 -4.47 13.84 -8.11
C TYR A 66 -4.68 14.14 -9.60
N TYR A 67 -3.93 13.49 -10.48
CA TYR A 67 -4.05 13.65 -11.92
C TYR A 67 -5.27 12.89 -12.46
N ARG A 68 -5.39 11.59 -12.14
CA ARG A 68 -6.55 10.78 -12.54
C ARG A 68 -7.76 11.01 -11.64
N ASN A 69 -7.50 11.19 -10.34
CA ASN A 69 -8.49 11.58 -9.33
C ASN A 69 -9.78 10.72 -9.34
N TYR A 70 -9.65 9.40 -9.54
CA TYR A 70 -10.79 8.47 -9.57
C TYR A 70 -11.47 8.26 -8.21
N ALA A 71 -10.79 8.61 -7.11
CA ALA A 71 -11.37 8.71 -5.79
C ALA A 71 -11.22 10.16 -5.26
N PRO A 72 -12.17 10.67 -4.46
CA PRO A 72 -12.05 11.99 -3.85
C PRO A 72 -10.75 12.11 -3.04
N ARG A 73 -10.07 13.27 -3.13
CA ARG A 73 -8.80 13.50 -2.42
C ARG A 73 -8.88 13.16 -0.93
N ALA A 74 -9.98 13.51 -0.27
CA ALA A 74 -10.19 13.18 1.14
C ALA A 74 -10.20 11.67 1.42
N ALA A 75 -10.71 10.84 0.49
CA ALA A 75 -10.63 9.39 0.62
C ALA A 75 -9.20 8.90 0.39
N GLN A 76 -8.50 9.43 -0.63
CA GLN A 76 -7.09 9.09 -0.88
C GLN A 76 -6.20 9.40 0.32
N LEU A 77 -6.33 10.59 0.90
CA LEU A 77 -5.58 11.03 2.08
C LEU A 77 -5.80 10.09 3.27
N ARG A 78 -7.07 9.78 3.60
CA ARG A 78 -7.40 8.87 4.71
C ARG A 78 -6.83 7.47 4.48
N ALA A 79 -7.05 6.90 3.29
CA ALA A 79 -6.58 5.56 2.97
C ALA A 79 -5.05 5.49 2.97
N PHE A 80 -4.37 6.54 2.50
CA PHE A 80 -2.91 6.61 2.52
C PHE A 80 -2.37 6.73 3.94
N GLU A 81 -2.93 7.64 4.75
CA GLU A 81 -2.55 7.82 6.16
C GLU A 81 -2.72 6.53 6.97
N GLN A 82 -3.85 5.83 6.81
CA GLN A 82 -4.12 4.58 7.52
C GLN A 82 -3.15 3.46 7.12
N GLN A 83 -2.83 3.34 5.82
CA GLN A 83 -1.86 2.35 5.35
C GLN A 83 -0.42 2.67 5.79
N LEU A 84 -0.05 3.96 5.85
CA LEU A 84 1.23 4.39 6.43
C LEU A 84 1.32 4.05 7.92
N ALA A 85 0.24 4.29 8.68
CA ALA A 85 0.16 3.94 10.09
C ALA A 85 0.27 2.42 10.30
N LEU A 86 -0.42 1.63 9.46
CA LEU A 86 -0.34 0.18 9.47
C LEU A 86 1.08 -0.33 9.18
N ALA A 87 1.76 0.25 8.19
CA ALA A 87 3.15 -0.11 7.89
C ALA A 87 4.09 0.18 9.06
N ALA A 88 3.92 1.34 9.72
CA ALA A 88 4.70 1.72 10.90
C ALA A 88 4.40 0.82 12.11
N GLU A 89 3.15 0.40 12.31
CA GLU A 89 2.76 -0.54 13.36
C GLU A 89 3.41 -1.91 13.16
N LEU A 90 3.40 -2.41 11.92
CA LEU A 90 3.94 -3.72 11.58
C LEU A 90 5.47 -3.71 11.33
N GLY A 91 6.10 -2.54 11.34
CA GLY A 91 7.52 -2.40 11.01
C GLY A 91 7.84 -2.84 9.57
N MET A 92 6.92 -2.64 8.63
CA MET A 92 7.04 -3.07 7.24
C MET A 92 7.41 -1.92 6.30
N PRO A 93 8.15 -2.20 5.22
CA PRO A 93 8.44 -1.18 4.22
C PRO A 93 7.18 -0.81 3.42
N VAL A 94 7.19 0.38 2.82
CA VAL A 94 6.06 0.89 2.03
C VAL A 94 6.39 0.97 0.52
N PHE A 95 5.43 0.55 -0.30
CA PHE A 95 5.47 0.61 -1.77
C PHE A 95 4.49 1.69 -2.25
N LEU A 96 5.04 2.83 -2.67
CA LEU A 96 4.31 4.09 -2.77
C LEU A 96 4.10 4.56 -4.20
N HIS A 97 2.89 5.01 -4.52
CA HIS A 97 2.53 5.71 -5.75
C HIS A 97 2.30 7.19 -5.50
N GLN A 98 2.81 8.03 -6.39
CA GLN A 98 2.59 9.46 -6.31
C GLN A 98 2.42 10.04 -7.70
N ARG A 99 1.38 10.85 -7.90
CA ARG A 99 1.19 11.64 -9.13
C ARG A 99 0.45 12.95 -8.84
N GLU A 100 1.08 14.07 -9.18
CA GLU A 100 0.56 15.45 -8.98
C GLU A 100 0.05 15.77 -7.56
N ALA A 101 0.57 15.07 -6.56
CA ALA A 101 0.14 15.12 -5.17
C ALA A 101 1.30 15.33 -4.17
N HIS A 102 2.40 15.97 -4.61
CA HIS A 102 3.69 15.92 -3.91
C HIS A 102 3.64 16.45 -2.48
N ASP A 103 3.01 17.62 -2.27
CA ASP A 103 3.02 18.31 -0.98
C ASP A 103 2.29 17.49 0.10
N ASP A 104 1.07 17.04 -0.19
CA ASP A 104 0.29 16.19 0.71
C ASP A 104 0.97 14.83 0.93
N PHE A 105 1.55 14.26 -0.13
CA PHE A 105 2.24 12.97 -0.06
C PHE A 105 3.44 13.03 0.89
N ILE A 106 4.29 14.05 0.76
CA ILE A 106 5.45 14.24 1.62
C ILE A 106 5.04 14.60 3.05
N ALA A 107 4.00 15.42 3.22
CA ALA A 107 3.47 15.77 4.53
C ALA A 107 3.06 14.52 5.32
N LEU A 108 2.30 13.60 4.69
CA LEU A 108 1.88 12.34 5.32
C LEU A 108 3.05 11.38 5.52
N LEU A 109 3.90 11.17 4.52
CA LEU A 109 5.03 10.24 4.61
C LEU A 109 6.00 10.61 5.74
N ARG A 110 6.25 11.91 5.97
CA ARG A 110 7.11 12.39 7.06
C ARG A 110 6.64 11.97 8.45
N THR A 111 5.34 11.76 8.65
CA THR A 111 4.79 11.35 9.95
C THR A 111 5.20 9.94 10.36
N VAL A 112 5.59 9.08 9.41
CA VAL A 112 5.97 7.68 9.64
C VAL A 112 7.36 7.31 9.14
N ARG A 113 8.08 8.20 8.44
CA ARG A 113 9.34 7.89 7.74
C ARG A 113 10.35 7.16 8.62
N ASP A 114 10.55 7.62 9.84
CA ASP A 114 11.53 7.05 10.78
C ASP A 114 11.00 5.81 11.54
N ARG A 115 9.75 5.42 11.29
CA ARG A 115 9.08 4.27 11.90
C ARG A 115 8.88 3.09 10.94
N VAL A 116 9.23 3.27 9.66
CA VAL A 116 9.19 2.20 8.65
C VAL A 116 10.61 1.91 8.14
N PRO A 117 10.99 0.64 7.95
CA PRO A 117 12.37 0.26 7.61
C PRO A 117 12.83 0.79 6.25
N ALA A 118 11.92 0.93 5.28
CA ALA A 118 12.21 1.48 3.96
C ALA A 118 10.95 2.04 3.30
N ALA A 119 11.13 2.87 2.29
CA ALA A 119 10.08 3.31 1.37
C ALA A 119 10.63 3.33 -0.04
N VAL A 120 9.81 2.94 -1.02
CA VAL A 120 10.10 3.19 -2.43
C VAL A 120 8.93 3.94 -3.03
N VAL A 121 9.22 5.03 -3.74
CA VAL A 121 8.23 5.70 -4.60
C VAL A 121 8.44 5.15 -6.00
N HIS A 122 7.51 4.33 -6.49
CA HIS A 122 7.64 3.69 -7.79
C HIS A 122 6.91 4.50 -8.86
N CYS A 123 7.35 4.34 -10.12
CA CYS A 123 6.79 5.05 -11.28
C CYS A 123 6.88 6.59 -11.17
N PHE A 124 8.08 7.07 -10.82
CA PHE A 124 8.46 8.49 -10.83
C PHE A 124 8.60 9.05 -12.25
#